data_AF-A0A435AQL4-F1
#
_entry.id   AF-A0A435AQL4-F1
#
_cell.length_a   1.000
_cell.length_b   1.000
_cell.length_c   1.000
_cell.angle_alpha   90.00
_cell.angle_beta   90.00
_cell.angle_gamma   90.00
#
_symmetry.space_group_name_H-M   'P 1'
#
loop_
_entity.id
_entity.type
_entity.pdbx_description
1 polymer ?
#
loop_
_entity_poly.entity_id
_entity_poly.type
_entity_poly.pdbx_seq_one_letter_code
_entity_poly.pdbx_strand_id
1 'polypeptide(L)' 'AKDDALVMHPGPMNRGVEIASEIADGPQSVIQEQVEMGVAVRMAVMEALLDPRRNHEGRGA' A
#
# COMPACT_ATOMS: atom_id res chain seq x y z
N ALA A 1 -3.29 -12.87 -16.61
CA ALA A 1 -3.79 -12.75 -15.21
C ALA A 1 -5.31 -12.86 -15.24
N LYS A 2 -6.01 -12.79 -14.11
CA LYS A 2 -7.46 -12.55 -14.14
C LYS A 2 -7.73 -11.20 -14.80
N ASP A 3 -8.91 -11.04 -15.41
CA ASP A 3 -9.28 -9.83 -16.15
C ASP A 3 -9.30 -8.58 -15.25
N ASP A 4 -9.48 -8.75 -13.93
CA ASP A 4 -9.52 -7.70 -12.92
C ASP A 4 -8.22 -7.60 -12.08
N ALA A 5 -7.16 -8.30 -12.48
CA ALA A 5 -5.91 -8.27 -11.72
C ALA A 5 -5.27 -6.88 -11.75
N LEU A 6 -4.95 -6.33 -10.57
CA LEU A 6 -4.27 -5.06 -10.45
C LEU A 6 -2.75 -5.23 -10.53
N VAL A 7 -2.08 -4.23 -11.09
CA VAL A 7 -0.62 -4.13 -11.09
C VAL A 7 -0.20 -3.18 -9.95
N MET A 8 0.58 -3.71 -9.01
CA MET A 8 1.17 -2.99 -7.89
C MET A 8 2.68 -3.16 -7.93
N HIS A 9 3.43 -2.16 -7.47
CA HIS A 9 4.88 -2.21 -7.37
C HIS A 9 5.36 -1.11 -6.40
N PRO A 10 6.20 -1.42 -5.39
CA PRO A 10 6.78 -0.38 -4.56
C PRO A 10 7.71 0.53 -5.37
N GLY A 11 7.76 1.82 -5.07
CA GLY A 11 8.69 2.76 -5.70
C GLY A 11 10.01 2.93 -4.91
N PRO A 12 11.09 3.46 -5.54
CA PRO A 12 11.22 3.77 -6.96
C PRO A 12 11.38 2.51 -7.82
N MET A 13 10.98 2.60 -9.09
CA MET A 13 10.94 1.44 -10.00
C MET A 13 11.86 1.57 -11.22
N ASN A 14 12.57 0.50 -11.55
CA ASN A 14 13.51 0.38 -12.68
C ASN A 14 12.79 -0.05 -13.97
N ARG A 15 12.25 0.94 -14.70
CA ARG A 15 11.55 0.70 -15.97
C ARG A 15 12.44 0.02 -17.01
N GLY A 16 11.87 -0.96 -17.72
CA GLY A 16 12.59 -1.76 -18.72
C GLY A 16 13.51 -2.83 -18.13
N VAL A 17 13.63 -2.91 -16.80
CA VAL A 17 14.39 -3.96 -16.11
C VAL A 17 13.46 -4.84 -15.28
N GLU A 18 12.75 -4.26 -14.31
CA GLU A 18 11.84 -5.01 -13.42
C GLU A 18 10.38 -4.90 -13.86
N ILE A 19 10.03 -3.87 -14.63
CA ILE A 19 8.68 -3.65 -15.13
C ILE A 19 8.70 -2.91 -16.47
N ALA A 20 7.92 -3.40 -17.43
CA ALA A 20 7.74 -2.72 -18.70
C ALA A 20 6.92 -1.43 -18.51
N SER A 21 7.29 -0.35 -19.20
CA SER A 21 6.62 0.94 -19.06
C SER A 21 5.12 0.87 -19.36
N GLU A 22 4.73 0.11 -20.38
CA GLU A 22 3.33 -0.11 -20.76
C GLU A 22 2.50 -0.85 -19.71
N ILE A 23 3.15 -1.65 -18.85
CA ILE A 23 2.51 -2.33 -17.72
C ILE A 23 2.41 -1.39 -16.52
N ALA A 24 3.47 -0.63 -16.26
CA ALA A 24 3.53 0.34 -15.18
C ALA A 24 2.53 1.50 -15.33
N ASP A 25 2.25 1.90 -16.57
CA ASP A 25 1.30 2.97 -16.91
C ASP A 25 0.01 2.42 -17.54
N GLY A 26 -0.17 1.10 -17.49
CA GLY A 26 -1.31 0.41 -18.08
C GLY A 26 -2.61 0.64 -17.30
N PRO A 27 -3.77 0.27 -17.89
CA PRO A 27 -5.10 0.53 -17.30
C PRO A 27 -5.36 -0.20 -15.99
N GLN A 28 -4.62 -1.29 -15.72
CA GLN A 28 -4.71 -2.06 -14.47
C GLN A 28 -3.68 -1.61 -13.42
N SER A 29 -2.86 -0.60 -13.74
CA SER A 29 -1.84 -0.09 -12.82
C SER A 29 -2.45 0.80 -11.76
N VAL A 30 -2.20 0.43 -10.51
CA VAL A 30 -2.57 1.22 -9.33
C VAL A 30 -1.32 1.63 -8.55
N ILE A 31 -0.14 1.59 -9.17
CA ILE A 31 1.16 1.81 -8.51
C ILE A 31 1.21 3.17 -7.80
N GLN A 32 0.81 4.25 -8.48
CA GLN A 32 0.84 5.59 -7.87
C GLN A 32 -0.12 5.70 -6.68
N GLU A 33 -1.37 5.27 -6.86
CA GLU A 33 -2.38 5.29 -5.80
C GLU A 33 -1.92 4.45 -4.60
N GLN A 34 -1.40 3.24 -4.85
CA GLN A 34 -0.86 2.36 -3.82
C GLN A 34 0.27 3.00 -3.01
N VAL A 35 1.21 3.70 -3.66
CA VAL A 35 2.31 4.40 -2.97
C VAL A 35 1.78 5.57 -2.14
N GLU A 36 0.85 6.35 -2.68
CA GLU A 36 0.19 7.46 -1.98
C GLU A 36 -0.54 6.98 -0.72
N MET A 37 -1.27 5.87 -0.83
CA MET A 37 -1.99 5.24 0.28
C MET A 37 -1.07 4.81 1.43
N GLY A 38 0.25 4.69 1.20
CA GLY A 38 1.22 4.44 2.25
C GLY A 38 1.21 5.48 3.37
N VAL A 39 0.88 6.75 3.10
CA VAL A 39 0.75 7.79 4.13
C VAL A 39 -0.45 7.50 5.02
N ALA A 40 -1.62 7.23 4.42
CA ALA A 40 -2.84 6.89 5.14
C ALA A 40 -2.64 5.65 6.04
N VAL A 41 -2.01 4.60 5.51
CA VAL A 41 -1.72 3.38 6.28
C VAL A 41 -0.81 3.68 7.47
N ARG A 42 0.28 4.44 7.29
CA ARG A 42 1.17 4.80 8.40
C ARG A 42 0.48 5.66 9.45
N MET A 43 -0.37 6.60 9.05
CA MET A 43 -1.17 7.39 9.98
C MET A 43 -2.13 6.52 10.77
N ALA A 44 -2.82 5.58 10.12
CA ALA A 44 -3.71 4.64 10.78
C ALA A 44 -2.96 3.71 11.75
N VAL A 45 -1.76 3.23 11.38
CA VAL A 45 -0.91 2.43 12.28
C VAL A 45 -0.47 3.24 13.49
N MET A 46 -0.03 4.48 13.30
CA MET A 46 0.33 5.37 14.41
C MET A 46 -0.88 5.67 15.30
N GLU A 47 -2.04 5.96 14.73
CA GLU A 47 -3.30 6.15 15.48
C GLU A 47 -3.64 4.92 16.31
N ALA A 48 -3.61 3.74 15.71
CA ALA A 48 -3.95 2.49 16.40
C ALA A 48 -3.00 2.19 17.57
N LEU A 49 -1.71 2.51 17.44
CA LEU A 49 -0.72 2.32 18.50
C LEU A 49 -0.81 3.39 19.60
N LEU A 50 -1.19 4.61 19.24
CA LEU A 50 -1.27 5.74 20.17
C LEU A 50 -2.63 5.86 20.86
N ASP A 51 -3.69 5.21 20.36
CA ASP A 51 -5.03 5.24 20.98
C ASP A 51 -5.02 4.52 22.35
N PRO A 52 -5.11 5.26 23.47
CA PRO A 52 -5.09 4.65 24.80
C PRO A 52 -6.29 3.72 25.02
N ARG A 53 -7.41 3.97 24.35
CA ARG A 53 -8.63 3.15 24.48
C ARG A 53 -8.42 1.74 23.93
N ARG A 54 -7.57 1.59 22.91
CA ARG A 54 -7.16 0.28 22.35
C ARG A 54 -6.11 -0.43 23.21
N ASN A 55 -5.37 0.31 24.04
CA ASN A 55 -4.35 -0.26 24.93
C ASN A 55 -4.93 -0.94 26.20
N HIS A 56 -6.22 -0.75 26.49
CA HIS A 56 -6.86 -1.30 27.69
C HIS A 56 -7.43 -2.71 27.54
N GLU A 57 -7.60 -3.22 26.30
CA GLU A 57 -8.11 -4.58 26.06
C GLU A 57 -7.06 -5.69 26.34
N GLY A 58 -5.80 -5.34 26.61
CA GLY A 58 -4.70 -6.28 26.88
C GLY A 58 -4.19 -6.36 28.33
N ARG A 59 -4.84 -5.70 29.30
CA ARG A 59 -4.41 -5.69 30.73
C ARG A 59 -5.45 -6.22 31.71
N GLY A 60 -6.35 -7.07 31.24
CA GLY A 60 -7.38 -7.73 32.05
C GLY A 60 -7.48 -9.22 31.74
N ALA A 61 -6.38 -9.95 31.89
CA ALA A 61 -6.34 -11.41 32.04
C ALA A 61 -5.27 -11.76 33.07
#